data_AF-A0A7Y1ZEW5-F1
#
_entry.id   AF-A0A7Y1ZEW5-F1
#
_cell.length_a   1.000
_cell.length_b   1.000
_cell.length_c   1.000
_cell.angle_alpha   90.00
_cell.angle_beta   90.00
_cell.angle_gamma   90.00
#
_symmetry.space_group_name_H-M   'P 1'
#
loop_
_entity.id
_entity.type
_entity.pdbx_description
1 polymer ?
#
loop_
_entity_poly.entity_id
_entity_poly.type
_entity_poly.pdbx_seq_one_letter_code
_entity_poly.pdbx_strand_id
1 'polypeptide(L)'
;MTVIKSDPVWERIRREASEHASEEPILASFLHATILNHSRLELALSFHLASQLDSPTASSLLLREVMLEAMEGDCGIFDAVRADLQAVEERDSACNELYVPFLYFKGFHALQTHRVAHCLWQNGRESLALFFQNRMSAEFGVDIHPAARLGSGILLD
;
A
#
# COMPACT_ATOMS: atom_id res chain seq x y z
N MET A 1 -15.43 13.65 1.41
CA MET A 1 -14.03 13.57 0.93
C MET A 1 -13.27 14.78 1.42
N THR A 2 -12.43 14.62 2.45
CA THR A 2 -11.56 15.70 2.91
C THR A 2 -10.37 15.74 1.96
N VAL A 3 -10.31 16.74 1.08
CA VAL A 3 -9.08 17.02 0.34
C VAL A 3 -8.04 17.41 1.38
N ILE A 4 -7.11 16.50 1.68
CA ILE A 4 -5.97 16.80 2.55
C ILE A 4 -5.16 17.88 1.84
N LYS A 5 -5.19 19.11 2.37
CA LYS A 5 -4.58 20.29 1.76
C LYS A 5 -3.04 20.24 1.80
N SER A 6 -2.48 19.41 2.69
CA SER A 6 -1.06 19.03 2.79
C SER A 6 -0.95 17.67 3.49
N ASP A 7 -0.22 16.74 2.88
CA ASP A 7 -0.03 15.37 3.37
C ASP A 7 1.47 15.17 3.69
N PRO A 8 1.91 15.41 4.93
CA PRO A 8 3.32 15.44 5.27
C PRO A 8 4.00 14.08 5.11
N VAL A 9 3.25 12.98 5.29
CA VAL A 9 3.75 11.62 5.06
C VAL A 9 4.08 11.43 3.58
N TRP A 10 3.17 11.84 2.69
CA TRP A 10 3.38 11.72 1.26
C TRP A 10 4.46 12.66 0.72
N GLU A 11 4.47 13.91 1.18
CA GLU A 11 5.50 14.89 0.84
C GLU A 11 6.90 14.38 1.21
N ARG A 12 7.04 13.76 2.39
CA ARG A 12 8.30 13.14 2.82
C ARG A 12 8.71 11.96 1.94
N ILE A 13 7.82 11.01 1.66
CA ILE A 13 8.11 9.86 0.79
C ILE A 13 8.57 10.33 -0.59
N ARG A 14 7.91 11.34 -1.16
CA ARG A 14 8.30 11.92 -2.47
C ARG A 14 9.68 12.57 -2.40
N ARG A 15 10.00 13.29 -1.33
CA ARG A 15 11.32 13.91 -1.14
C ARG A 15 12.42 12.84 -1.07
N GLU A 16 12.26 11.85 -0.20
CA GLU A 16 13.21 10.74 -0.03
C GLU A 16 13.41 9.98 -1.37
N ALA A 17 12.31 9.61 -2.04
CA ALA A 17 12.40 8.93 -3.34
C ALA A 17 13.09 9.77 -4.42
N SER A 18 12.94 11.11 -4.38
CA SER A 18 13.62 12.00 -5.32
C SER A 18 15.12 12.10 -5.06
N GLU A 19 15.53 12.10 -3.80
CA GLU A 19 16.95 12.06 -3.39
C GLU A 19 17.58 10.76 -3.91
N HIS A 20 16.98 9.61 -3.59
CA HIS A 20 17.49 8.29 -3.98
C HIS A 20 17.44 8.03 -5.50
N ALA A 21 16.48 8.60 -6.23
CA ALA A 21 16.44 8.49 -7.69
C ALA A 21 17.63 9.18 -8.38
N SER A 22 18.22 10.19 -7.73
CA SER A 22 19.42 10.87 -8.23
C SER A 22 20.71 10.14 -7.88
N GLU A 23 20.72 9.38 -6.77
CA GLU A 23 21.88 8.65 -6.28
C GLU A 23 22.04 7.28 -6.93
N GLU A 24 20.93 6.59 -7.23
CA GLU A 24 20.94 5.25 -7.83
C GLU A 24 20.19 5.23 -9.18
N PRO A 25 20.89 5.50 -10.30
CA PRO A 25 20.29 5.55 -11.64
C PRO A 25 19.59 4.27 -12.06
N ILE A 26 20.00 3.09 -11.57
CA ILE A 26 19.35 1.82 -11.91
C ILE A 26 17.91 1.81 -11.37
N LEU A 27 17.67 2.40 -10.20
CA LEU A 27 16.37 2.44 -9.55
C LEU A 27 15.53 3.66 -9.94
N ALA A 28 16.12 4.68 -10.58
CA ALA A 28 15.44 5.92 -10.93
C ALA A 28 14.10 5.69 -11.64
N SER A 29 14.06 4.85 -12.68
CA SER A 29 12.83 4.55 -13.42
C SER A 29 11.76 3.91 -12.52
N PHE A 30 12.16 3.03 -11.61
CA PHE A 30 11.25 2.37 -10.66
C PHE A 30 10.69 3.36 -9.64
N LEU A 31 11.53 4.23 -9.06
CA LEU A 31 11.12 5.27 -8.12
C LEU A 31 10.20 6.31 -8.78
N HIS A 32 10.50 6.68 -10.03
CA HIS A 32 9.64 7.56 -10.81
C HIS A 32 8.28 6.92 -11.09
N ALA A 33 8.27 5.69 -11.59
CA ALA A 33 7.04 4.98 -11.92
C ALA A 33 6.16 4.75 -10.70
N THR A 34 6.75 4.43 -9.55
CA THR A 34 6.00 3.99 -8.35
C THR A 34 5.63 5.14 -7.43
N ILE A 35 6.46 6.20 -7.33
CA ILE A 35 6.26 7.30 -6.37
C ILE A 35 6.13 8.64 -7.09
N LEU A 36 7.18 9.06 -7.82
CA LEU A 36 7.31 10.48 -8.22
C LEU A 36 6.28 10.92 -9.27
N ASN A 37 5.74 9.99 -10.07
CA ASN A 37 4.70 10.27 -11.06
C ASN A 37 3.27 10.30 -10.49
N HIS A 38 3.08 10.05 -9.19
CA HIS A 38 1.75 10.02 -8.56
C HIS A 38 1.47 11.28 -7.73
N SER A 39 0.27 11.84 -7.81
CA SER A 39 -0.07 13.04 -7.04
C SER A 39 -0.45 12.76 -5.58
N ARG A 40 -0.87 11.54 -5.24
CA ARG A 40 -1.27 11.13 -3.87
C ARG A 40 -0.70 9.76 -3.49
N LEU A 41 -0.54 9.54 -2.19
CA LEU A 41 -0.07 8.30 -1.61
C LEU A 41 -0.87 7.08 -2.08
N GLU A 42 -2.19 7.20 -2.17
CA GLU A 42 -3.08 6.08 -2.52
C GLU A 42 -2.97 5.69 -4.00
N LEU A 43 -2.69 6.67 -4.88
CA LEU A 43 -2.44 6.39 -6.29
C LEU A 43 -1.13 5.64 -6.49
N ALA A 44 -0.11 5.96 -5.68
CA ALA A 44 1.18 5.28 -5.67
C ALA A 44 1.05 3.88 -5.05
N LEU A 45 0.37 3.77 -3.90
CA LEU A 45 0.21 2.51 -3.18
C LEU A 45 -0.60 1.49 -3.99
N SER A 46 -1.71 1.92 -4.59
CA SER A 46 -2.50 1.05 -5.47
C SER A 46 -1.71 0.59 -6.70
N PHE A 47 -0.89 1.46 -7.30
CA PHE A 47 -0.01 1.08 -8.40
C PHE A 47 1.03 0.05 -7.96
N HIS A 48 1.69 0.30 -6.83
CA HIS A 48 2.73 -0.57 -6.29
C HIS A 48 2.18 -1.95 -5.94
N LEU A 49 1.15 -2.02 -5.10
CA LEU A 49 0.55 -3.28 -4.66
C LEU A 49 -0.05 -4.06 -5.85
N ALA A 50 -0.71 -3.38 -6.79
CA ALA A 50 -1.27 -4.07 -7.95
C ALA A 50 -0.18 -4.67 -8.84
N SER A 51 0.98 -4.01 -8.95
CA SER A 51 2.12 -4.57 -9.68
C SER A 51 2.69 -5.82 -9.01
N GLN A 52 2.74 -5.85 -7.67
CA GLN A 52 3.20 -7.00 -6.91
C GLN A 52 2.20 -8.16 -6.92
N LEU A 53 0.89 -7.88 -6.93
CA LEU A 53 -0.17 -8.90 -6.89
C LEU A 53 -0.63 -9.37 -8.28
N ASP A 54 -0.04 -8.86 -9.36
CA ASP A 54 -0.33 -9.25 -10.75
C ASP A 54 -0.31 -10.77 -10.93
N SER A 55 -1.22 -11.29 -11.75
CA SER A 55 -1.30 -12.71 -12.05
C SER A 55 -1.97 -12.97 -13.40
N PRO A 56 -1.83 -14.18 -13.97
CA PRO A 56 -2.58 -14.56 -15.17
C PRO A 56 -4.11 -14.46 -15.01
N THR A 57 -4.62 -14.52 -13.78
CA THR A 57 -6.06 -14.39 -13.48
C THR A 57 -6.54 -12.95 -13.45
N ALA A 58 -5.71 -12.02 -12.95
CA ALA A 58 -6.05 -10.62 -12.82
C ALA A 58 -4.79 -9.75 -12.99
N SER A 59 -4.83 -8.86 -13.97
CA SER A 59 -3.73 -7.95 -14.27
C SER A 59 -3.64 -6.80 -13.27
N SER A 60 -2.44 -6.25 -13.12
CA SER A 60 -2.14 -5.06 -12.32
C SER A 60 -3.05 -3.87 -12.65
N LEU A 61 -3.46 -3.70 -13.91
CA LEU A 61 -4.40 -2.64 -14.28
C LEU A 61 -5.76 -2.83 -13.60
N LEU A 62 -6.34 -4.03 -13.70
CA LEU A 62 -7.64 -4.35 -13.09
C LEU A 62 -7.56 -4.34 -11.56
N LEU A 63 -6.48 -4.88 -11.00
CA LEU A 63 -6.26 -4.88 -9.56
C LEU A 63 -6.15 -3.45 -9.02
N ARG A 64 -5.45 -2.57 -9.73
CA ARG A 64 -5.32 -1.17 -9.35
C ARG A 64 -6.67 -0.44 -9.34
N GLU A 65 -7.52 -0.67 -10.34
CA GLU A 65 -8.87 -0.08 -10.39
C GLU A 65 -9.70 -0.50 -9.17
N VAL A 66 -9.70 -1.80 -8.84
CA VAL A 66 -10.41 -2.33 -7.67
C VAL A 66 -9.84 -1.78 -6.36
N MET A 67 -8.51 -1.70 -6.23
CA MET A 67 -7.87 -1.15 -5.04
C MET A 67 -8.24 0.31 -4.83
N LEU A 68 -8.21 1.12 -5.90
CA LEU A 68 -8.58 2.53 -5.81
C LEU A 68 -10.04 2.72 -5.41
N GLU A 69 -10.95 1.95 -6.01
CA GLU A 69 -12.37 1.95 -5.62
C GLU A 69 -12.53 1.64 -4.12
N ALA A 70 -11.86 0.60 -3.61
CA ALA A 70 -11.93 0.22 -2.20
C ALA A 70 -11.30 1.26 -1.28
N MET A 71 -10.17 1.86 -1.69
CA MET A 71 -9.47 2.89 -0.93
C MET A 71 -10.28 4.19 -0.86
N GLU A 72 -10.91 4.61 -1.95
CA GLU A 72 -11.74 5.82 -2.03
C GLU A 72 -13.13 5.66 -1.38
N GLY A 73 -13.52 4.43 -1.07
CA GLY A 73 -14.72 4.12 -0.29
C GLY A 73 -14.63 4.51 1.19
N ASP A 74 -15.70 4.28 1.94
CA ASP A 74 -15.84 4.68 3.35
C ASP A 74 -15.24 3.65 4.34
N CYS A 75 -14.12 3.03 3.95
CA CYS A 75 -13.48 1.94 4.70
C CYS A 75 -12.33 2.41 5.61
N GLY A 76 -12.05 3.72 5.68
CA GLY A 76 -11.01 4.30 6.55
C GLY A 76 -9.57 3.92 6.19
N ILE A 77 -9.32 3.42 4.97
CA ILE A 77 -8.01 2.92 4.54
C ILE A 77 -6.98 4.05 4.49
N PHE A 78 -7.37 5.25 4.07
CA PHE A 78 -6.47 6.40 3.91
C PHE A 78 -5.70 6.74 5.19
N ASP A 79 -6.41 6.88 6.31
CA ASP A 79 -5.78 7.24 7.58
C ASP A 79 -4.97 6.07 8.15
N ALA A 80 -5.44 4.84 7.94
CA ALA A 80 -4.75 3.65 8.40
C ALA A 80 -3.38 3.46 7.73
N VAL A 81 -3.27 3.67 6.42
CA VAL A 81 -2.00 3.59 5.67
C VAL A 81 -0.95 4.53 6.28
N ARG A 82 -1.33 5.77 6.57
CA ARG A 82 -0.42 6.78 7.14
C ARG A 82 0.02 6.41 8.55
N ALA A 83 -0.93 5.99 9.38
CA ALA A 83 -0.64 5.53 10.73
C ALA A 83 0.28 4.30 10.74
N ASP A 84 0.08 3.36 9.81
CA ASP A 84 0.93 2.16 9.69
C ASP A 84 2.37 2.53 9.30
N LEU A 85 2.56 3.44 8.34
CA LEU A 85 3.89 3.95 7.96
C LEU A 85 4.59 4.65 9.13
N GLN A 86 3.86 5.50 9.86
CA GLN A 86 4.39 6.18 11.04
C GLN A 86 4.76 5.18 12.15
N ALA A 87 3.95 4.14 12.34
CA ALA A 87 4.24 3.09 13.32
C ALA A 87 5.50 2.29 12.98
N VAL A 88 5.83 2.12 11.68
CA VAL A 88 7.11 1.53 11.28
C VAL A 88 8.26 2.44 11.70
N GLU A 89 8.22 3.72 11.33
CA GLU A 89 9.28 4.68 11.68
C GLU A 89 9.50 4.79 13.21
N GLU A 90 8.43 4.84 13.99
CA GLU A 90 8.52 5.00 15.44
C GLU A 90 9.11 3.77 16.16
N ARG A 91 8.96 2.58 15.57
CA ARG A 91 9.20 1.31 16.27
C ARG A 91 10.33 0.49 15.67
N ASP A 92 10.66 0.69 14.39
CA ASP A 92 11.77 0.04 13.72
C ASP A 92 13.01 0.93 13.72
N SER A 93 13.95 0.62 14.62
CA SER A 93 15.23 1.32 14.73
C SER A 93 16.11 1.26 13.47
N ALA A 94 15.83 0.33 12.55
CA ALA A 94 16.57 0.19 11.30
C ALA A 94 15.97 1.03 10.15
N CYS A 95 14.77 1.58 10.33
CA CYS A 95 14.05 2.32 9.30
C CYS A 95 14.00 3.83 9.61
N ASN A 96 14.77 4.63 8.88
CA ASN A 96 14.82 6.09 9.07
C ASN A 96 14.05 6.88 7.99
N GLU A 97 13.56 6.20 6.95
CA GLU A 97 12.96 6.81 5.77
C GLU A 97 11.67 6.07 5.40
N LEU A 98 10.59 6.82 5.15
CA LEU A 98 9.25 6.26 4.92
C LEU A 98 9.09 5.63 3.54
N TYR A 99 9.91 6.00 2.55
CA TYR A 99 9.86 5.35 1.24
C TYR A 99 10.30 3.87 1.30
N VAL A 100 11.14 3.49 2.26
CA VAL A 100 11.64 2.12 2.43
C VAL A 100 10.51 1.14 2.77
N PRO A 101 9.70 1.34 3.84
CA PRO A 101 8.60 0.43 4.15
C PRO A 101 7.50 0.48 3.10
N PHE A 102 7.28 1.66 2.51
CA PHE A 102 6.36 1.81 1.39
C PHE A 102 6.73 0.91 0.21
N LEU A 103 8.01 0.84 -0.18
CA LEU A 103 8.45 0.07 -1.35
C LEU A 103 8.77 -1.39 -1.06
N TYR A 104 9.28 -1.71 0.13
CA TYR A 104 9.99 -2.98 0.34
C TYR A 104 9.44 -3.85 1.48
N PHE A 105 8.63 -3.32 2.40
CA PHE A 105 8.21 -4.09 3.56
C PHE A 105 6.98 -4.92 3.25
N LYS A 106 7.19 -6.24 3.10
CA LYS A 106 6.11 -7.21 2.80
C LYS A 106 5.03 -7.23 3.88
N GLY A 107 5.38 -7.02 5.15
CA GLY A 107 4.40 -6.90 6.24
C GLY A 107 3.47 -5.70 6.04
N PHE A 108 4.03 -4.54 5.66
CA PHE A 108 3.24 -3.37 5.29
C PHE A 108 2.36 -3.64 4.07
N HIS A 109 2.92 -4.22 2.99
CA HIS A 109 2.16 -4.55 1.78
C HIS A 109 1.01 -5.51 2.05
N ALA A 110 1.25 -6.55 2.86
CA ALA A 110 0.22 -7.50 3.26
C ALA A 110 -0.88 -6.81 4.06
N LEU A 111 -0.54 -5.97 5.04
CA LEU A 111 -1.52 -5.25 5.83
C LEU A 111 -2.43 -4.37 4.97
N GLN A 112 -1.85 -3.61 4.03
CA GLN A 112 -2.63 -2.74 3.15
C GLN A 112 -3.49 -3.56 2.16
N THR A 113 -2.98 -4.69 1.67
CA THR A 113 -3.74 -5.63 0.83
C THR A 113 -4.92 -6.23 1.60
N HIS A 114 -4.71 -6.61 2.86
CA HIS A 114 -5.79 -7.07 3.74
C HIS A 114 -6.86 -5.99 3.93
N ARG A 115 -6.49 -4.71 4.09
CA ARG A 115 -7.50 -3.62 4.22
C ARG A 115 -8.38 -3.49 2.99
N VAL A 116 -7.80 -3.62 1.79
CA VAL A 116 -8.57 -3.70 0.53
C VAL A 116 -9.49 -4.91 0.54
N ALA A 117 -8.97 -6.10 0.88
CA ALA A 117 -9.76 -7.32 0.96
C ALA A 117 -10.90 -7.20 1.98
N HIS A 118 -10.65 -6.58 3.14
CA HIS A 118 -11.63 -6.34 4.18
C HIS A 118 -12.74 -5.41 3.70
N CYS A 119 -12.39 -4.32 3.01
CA CYS A 119 -13.37 -3.41 2.44
C CYS A 119 -14.25 -4.14 1.40
N LEU A 120 -13.66 -4.94 0.52
CA LEU A 120 -14.41 -5.76 -0.44
C LEU A 120 -15.35 -6.74 0.26
N TRP A 121 -14.88 -7.38 1.34
CA TRP A 121 -15.68 -8.29 2.16
C TRP A 121 -16.90 -7.59 2.78
N GLN A 122 -16.71 -6.42 3.40
CA GLN A 122 -17.81 -5.65 3.98
C GLN A 122 -18.84 -5.19 2.93
N ASN A 123 -18.40 -5.02 1.68
CA ASN A 123 -19.26 -4.65 0.55
C ASN A 123 -19.84 -5.85 -0.21
N GLY A 124 -19.78 -7.07 0.35
CA GLY A 124 -20.38 -8.27 -0.24
C GLY A 124 -19.62 -8.85 -1.44
N ARG A 125 -18.43 -8.33 -1.77
CA ARG A 125 -17.55 -8.84 -2.83
C ARG A 125 -16.63 -9.95 -2.30
N GLU A 126 -17.20 -10.93 -1.60
CA GLU A 126 -16.46 -11.94 -0.83
C GLU A 126 -15.49 -12.77 -1.67
N SER A 127 -15.90 -13.24 -2.85
CA SER A 127 -15.01 -14.02 -3.74
C SER A 127 -13.75 -13.24 -4.14
N LEU A 128 -13.88 -11.92 -4.35
CA LEU A 128 -12.75 -11.06 -4.69
C LEU A 128 -11.88 -10.77 -3.46
N ALA A 129 -12.50 -10.61 -2.29
CA ALA A 129 -11.77 -10.50 -1.03
C ALA A 129 -10.91 -11.74 -0.75
N LEU A 130 -11.46 -12.95 -0.96
CA LEU A 130 -10.73 -14.21 -0.84
C LEU A 130 -9.62 -14.35 -1.89
N PHE A 131 -9.84 -13.83 -3.10
CA PHE A 131 -8.79 -13.75 -4.11
C PHE A 131 -7.62 -12.87 -3.63
N PHE A 132 -7.89 -11.68 -3.07
CA PHE A 132 -6.84 -10.82 -2.50
C PHE A 132 -6.12 -11.48 -1.32
N GLN A 133 -6.85 -12.20 -0.45
CA GLN A 133 -6.24 -12.99 0.62
C GLN A 133 -5.25 -14.01 0.06
N ASN A 134 -5.64 -14.76 -0.98
CA ASN A 134 -4.76 -15.74 -1.59
C ASN A 134 -3.52 -15.11 -2.26
N ARG A 135 -3.69 -13.99 -2.97
CA ARG A 135 -2.55 -13.27 -3.58
C ARG A 135 -1.59 -12.72 -2.53
N MET A 136 -2.12 -12.13 -1.45
CA MET A 136 -1.32 -11.67 -0.31
C MET A 136 -0.51 -12.81 0.32
N SER A 137 -1.13 -13.98 0.53
CA SER A 137 -0.44 -15.16 1.06
C SER A 137 0.67 -15.63 0.12
N ALA A 138 0.42 -15.67 -1.19
CA ALA A 138 1.40 -16.12 -2.17
C ALA A 138 2.61 -15.17 -2.31
N GLU A 139 2.37 -13.86 -2.38
CA GLU A 139 3.43 -12.87 -2.67
C GLU A 139 4.18 -12.39 -1.42
N PHE A 140 3.44 -12.24 -0.31
CA PHE A 140 3.98 -11.66 0.92
C PHE A 140 4.17 -12.68 2.04
N GLY A 141 3.69 -13.92 1.88
CA GLY A 141 3.80 -14.96 2.90
C GLY A 141 2.90 -14.74 4.11
N VAL A 142 1.92 -13.84 4.02
CA VAL A 142 1.01 -13.45 5.10
C VAL A 142 -0.41 -13.86 4.72
N ASP A 143 -1.07 -14.66 5.56
CA ASP A 143 -2.45 -15.11 5.34
C ASP A 143 -3.37 -14.55 6.44
N ILE A 144 -4.15 -13.54 6.09
CA ILE A 144 -5.11 -12.87 6.97
C ILE A 144 -6.47 -12.92 6.30
N HIS A 145 -7.43 -13.57 6.96
CA HIS A 145 -8.80 -13.67 6.44
C HIS A 145 -9.43 -12.27 6.32
N PRO A 146 -10.12 -11.93 5.21
CA PRO A 146 -10.73 -10.61 5.01
C PRO A 146 -11.79 -10.18 6.04
N ALA A 147 -12.24 -11.10 6.90
CA ALA A 147 -13.23 -10.79 7.94
C ALA A 147 -12.55 -10.37 9.25
N ALA A 148 -11.22 -10.55 9.34
CA ALA A 148 -10.43 -10.08 10.47
C ALA A 148 -10.52 -8.56 10.57
N ARG A 149 -10.62 -8.07 11.80
CA ARG A 149 -10.71 -6.63 12.09
C ARG A 149 -9.37 -6.19 12.65
N LEU A 150 -8.62 -5.43 11.85
CA LEU A 150 -7.33 -4.87 12.24
C LEU A 150 -7.48 -3.35 12.39
N GLY A 151 -6.95 -2.81 13.49
CA GLY A 151 -6.85 -1.37 13.71
C GLY A 151 -5.83 -0.71 12.79
N SER A 152 -5.38 0.50 13.12
CA SER A 152 -4.32 1.24 12.44
C SER A 152 -3.08 1.39 13.32
N GLY A 153 -1.95 1.80 12.74
CA GLY A 153 -0.68 1.93 13.47
C GLY A 153 -0.02 0.59 13.78
N ILE A 154 -0.16 -0.37 12.85
CA ILE A 154 0.35 -1.74 12.99
C ILE A 154 1.67 -1.87 12.22
N LEU A 155 2.68 -2.42 12.90
CA LEU A 155 3.93 -2.90 12.31
C LEU A 155 3.85 -4.44 12.25
N LEU A 156 4.03 -5.00 11.06
CA LEU A 156 4.24 -6.42 10.84
C LEU A 156 5.69 -6.60 10.39
N ASP A 157 6.51 -7.18 11.26
CA ASP A 157 7.94 -7.48 11.05
C ASP A 157 8.14 -8.93 10.61
#